data_AF-A0A1H4G5J6-F1
#
_entry.id   AF-A0A1H4G5J6-F1
#
_cell.length_a   1.000
_cell.length_b   1.000
_cell.length_c   1.000
_cell.angle_alpha   90.00
_cell.angle_beta   90.00
_cell.angle_gamma   90.00
#
_symmetry.space_group_name_H-M   'P 1'
#
loop_
_entity.id
_entity.type
_entity.pdbx_description
1 polymer ?
#
loop_
_entity_poly.entity_id
_entity_poly.type
_entity_poly.pdbx_seq_one_letter_code
_entity_poly.pdbx_strand_id
1 'polypeptide(L)'
;MNPHLDEETLLAYWLGETDDAQTDAIDLHLLGCDPCGRTLEGLVALGDAVRRAFDAGLVHAFVSAPFVQHLIDEGRHVREYRLAHNGSVNCSAAPEDEVLVARIEAPLADVERVDAVLRLSFANDAEYRAEDIPFDPASGAILMVPKIAIVRGLPAHVLTVRLVAHAGVGERTLGEYKLNHSPWAG
;
A
#
# COMPACT_ATOMS: atom_id res chain seq x y z
N MET A 1 21.60 26.78 23.91
CA MET A 1 20.55 25.81 23.54
C MET A 1 20.71 25.57 22.05
N ASN A 2 21.11 24.37 21.64
CA ASN A 2 21.01 24.01 20.23
C ASN A 2 19.52 23.88 19.89
N PRO A 3 19.06 24.39 18.74
CA PRO A 3 17.68 24.19 18.29
C PRO A 3 17.41 22.68 18.14
N HIS A 4 16.19 22.26 18.47
CA HIS A 4 15.74 20.88 18.25
C HIS A 4 15.75 20.54 16.75
N LEU A 5 16.05 19.28 16.43
CA LEU A 5 15.88 18.73 15.09
C LEU A 5 14.38 18.63 14.76
N ASP A 6 14.02 18.90 13.51
CA ASP A 6 12.66 18.67 13.02
C ASP A 6 12.41 17.18 12.75
N GLU A 7 11.12 16.83 12.64
CA GLU A 7 10.69 15.45 12.44
C GLU A 7 11.16 14.87 11.10
N GLU A 8 11.23 15.69 10.05
CA GLU A 8 11.69 15.28 8.72
C GLU A 8 13.16 14.84 8.76
N THR A 9 14.01 15.59 9.46
CA THR A 9 15.42 15.25 9.67
C THR A 9 15.57 13.96 10.47
N LEU A 10 14.80 13.79 11.55
CA LEU A 10 14.83 12.57 12.35
C LEU A 10 14.31 11.35 11.58
N LEU A 11 13.30 11.54 10.72
CA LEU A 11 12.75 10.51 9.86
C LEU A 11 13.77 10.09 8.80
N ALA A 12 14.39 11.05 8.10
CA ALA A 12 15.44 10.79 7.12
C ALA A 12 16.61 10.03 7.75
N TYR A 13 17.05 10.44 8.95
CA TYR A 13 18.07 9.72 9.71
C TYR A 13 17.66 8.28 10.00
N TRP A 14 16.44 8.06 10.52
CA TRP A 14 15.96 6.71 10.85
C TRP A 14 15.79 5.81 9.62
N LEU A 15 15.41 6.39 8.48
CA LEU A 15 15.30 5.68 7.20
C LEU A 15 16.66 5.45 6.52
N GLY A 16 17.75 5.99 7.06
CA GLY A 16 19.09 5.88 6.45
C GLY A 16 19.25 6.74 5.19
N GLU A 17 18.47 7.82 5.08
CA GLU A 17 18.46 8.74 3.94
C GLU A 17 19.40 9.94 4.13
N THR A 18 20.14 9.98 5.24
CA THR A 18 21.17 10.99 5.52
C THR A 18 22.54 10.58 5.00
N ASP A 19 23.37 11.57 4.64
CA ASP A 19 24.79 11.32 4.39
C ASP A 19 25.58 11.10 5.70
N ASP A 20 26.83 10.64 5.59
CA ASP A 20 27.68 10.34 6.75
C ASP A 20 27.85 11.55 7.69
N ALA A 21 28.03 12.75 7.13
CA ALA A 21 28.28 13.96 7.93
C ALA A 21 27.01 14.42 8.67
N GLN A 22 25.85 14.30 8.03
CA GLN A 22 24.55 14.55 8.64
C GLN A 22 24.27 13.53 9.74
N THR A 23 24.55 12.26 9.50
CA THR A 23 24.36 11.17 10.46
C THR A 23 25.17 11.41 11.73
N ASP A 24 26.47 11.72 11.60
CA ASP A 24 27.35 12.04 12.73
C ASP A 24 26.86 13.26 13.53
N ALA A 25 26.39 14.30 12.84
CA ALA A 25 25.88 15.52 13.47
C ALA A 25 24.57 15.26 14.24
N ILE A 26 23.69 14.43 13.70
CA ILE A 26 22.43 14.03 14.32
C ILE A 26 22.70 13.14 15.53
N ASP A 27 23.60 12.16 15.41
CA ASP A 27 24.03 11.30 16.53
C ASP A 27 24.54 12.14 17.71
N LEU A 28 25.45 13.09 17.43
CA LEU A 28 25.98 13.98 18.45
C LEU A 28 24.88 14.83 19.10
N HIS A 29 23.89 15.27 18.33
CA HIS A 29 22.74 16.01 18.86
C HIS A 29 21.88 15.13 19.78
N LEU A 30 21.55 13.92 19.35
CA LEU A 30 20.70 12.97 20.09
C LEU A 30 21.32 12.58 21.42
N LEU A 31 22.65 12.45 21.49
CA LEU A 31 23.38 12.21 22.75
C LEU A 31 23.18 13.32 23.81
N GLY A 32 22.86 14.54 23.38
CA GLY A 32 22.73 15.70 24.26
C GLY A 32 21.30 16.26 24.38
N CYS A 33 20.30 15.65 23.72
CA CYS A 33 18.97 16.23 23.59
C CYS A 33 17.84 15.20 23.82
N ASP A 34 17.43 15.03 25.09
CA ASP A 34 16.33 14.12 25.45
C ASP A 34 15.02 14.36 24.66
N PRO A 35 14.60 15.61 24.35
CA PRO A 35 13.40 15.82 23.54
C PRO A 35 13.49 15.20 22.15
N CYS A 36 14.61 15.37 21.45
CA CYS A 36 14.80 14.79 20.11
C CYS A 36 14.93 13.26 20.18
N GLY A 37 15.55 12.72 21.23
CA GLY A 37 15.57 11.27 21.50
C GLY A 37 14.16 10.68 21.64
N ARG A 38 13.28 11.31 22.43
CA ARG A 38 11.88 10.87 22.57
C ARG A 38 11.10 10.95 21.26
N THR A 39 11.33 11.97 20.45
CA THR A 39 10.70 12.07 19.12
C THR A 39 11.13 10.91 18.24
N LEU A 40 12.44 10.61 18.19
CA LEU A 40 12.96 9.47 17.43
C LEU A 40 12.42 8.13 17.93
N GLU A 41 12.36 7.90 19.25
CA GLU A 41 11.72 6.71 19.84
C GLU A 41 10.27 6.55 19.38
N GLY A 42 9.52 7.66 19.29
CA GLY A 42 8.17 7.67 18.76
C GLY A 42 8.10 7.23 17.29
N LEU A 43 9.02 7.70 16.44
CA LEU A 43 9.12 7.30 15.04
C LEU A 43 9.44 5.80 14.89
N VAL A 44 10.40 5.29 15.67
CA VAL A 44 10.76 3.86 15.70
C VAL A 44 9.55 3.01 16.10
N ALA A 45 8.86 3.40 17.19
CA ALA A 45 7.68 2.68 17.68
C ALA A 45 6.53 2.67 16.68
N LEU A 46 6.34 3.77 15.94
CA LEU A 46 5.37 3.86 14.85
C LEU A 46 5.73 2.89 13.72
N GLY A 47 7.00 2.86 13.30
CA GLY A 47 7.51 1.92 12.30
C GLY A 47 7.22 0.47 12.67
N ASP A 48 7.50 0.08 13.90
CA ASP A 48 7.22 -1.26 14.40
C ASP A 48 5.72 -1.57 14.47
N ALA A 49 4.88 -0.58 14.80
CA ALA A 49 3.44 -0.74 14.79
C ALA A 49 2.89 -0.97 13.37
N VAL A 50 3.42 -0.27 12.38
CA VAL A 50 3.07 -0.47 10.96
C VAL A 50 3.46 -1.88 10.50
N ARG A 51 4.69 -2.33 10.81
CA ARG A 51 5.15 -3.70 10.49
C ARG A 51 4.23 -4.76 11.09
N ARG A 52 3.90 -4.64 12.39
CA ARG A 52 2.96 -5.56 13.06
C ARG A 52 1.56 -5.53 12.42
N ALA A 53 1.06 -4.37 12.01
CA ALA A 53 -0.23 -4.26 11.34
C ALA A 53 -0.21 -4.93 9.96
N PHE A 54 0.91 -4.82 9.23
CA PHE A 54 1.12 -5.49 7.95
C PHE A 54 1.16 -7.00 8.12
N ASP A 55 1.95 -7.50 9.07
CA ASP A 55 2.03 -8.94 9.42
C ASP A 55 0.68 -9.52 9.86
N ALA A 56 -0.12 -8.71 10.56
CA ALA A 56 -1.48 -9.09 10.95
C ALA A 56 -2.49 -9.05 9.78
N GLY A 57 -2.08 -8.66 8.57
CA GLY A 57 -2.94 -8.58 7.40
C GLY A 57 -3.99 -7.45 7.48
N LEU A 58 -3.72 -6.40 8.26
CA LEU A 58 -4.63 -5.29 8.54
C LEU A 58 -4.37 -4.04 7.70
N VAL A 59 -3.36 -4.08 6.84
CA VAL A 59 -2.97 -2.97 5.96
C VAL A 59 -3.64 -3.11 4.61
N HIS A 60 -4.25 -2.01 4.13
CA HIS A 60 -4.63 -1.84 2.74
C HIS A 60 -3.64 -0.89 2.10
N ALA A 61 -3.06 -1.25 0.96
CA ALA A 61 -2.08 -0.42 0.28
C ALA A 61 -2.09 -0.63 -1.23
N PHE A 62 -1.66 0.41 -1.95
CA PHE A 62 -1.20 0.30 -3.33
C PHE A 62 0.32 0.26 -3.30
N VAL A 63 0.91 -0.73 -3.95
CA VAL A 63 2.33 -1.05 -3.82
C VAL A 63 3.00 -1.21 -5.17
N SER A 64 4.32 -1.14 -5.19
CA SER A 64 5.12 -1.35 -6.39
C SER A 64 5.38 -2.84 -6.63
N ALA A 65 5.70 -3.21 -7.87
CA ALA A 65 6.11 -4.59 -8.20
C ALA A 65 7.39 -5.02 -7.46
N PRO A 66 8.44 -4.18 -7.31
CA PRO A 66 9.59 -4.51 -6.49
C PRO A 66 9.25 -4.81 -5.03
N PHE A 67 8.29 -4.10 -4.44
CA PHE A 67 7.86 -4.38 -3.06
C PHE A 67 7.24 -5.77 -2.94
N VAL A 68 6.37 -6.16 -3.87
CA VAL A 68 5.78 -7.51 -3.87
C VAL A 68 6.85 -8.57 -4.09
N GLN A 69 7.82 -8.32 -4.98
CA GLN A 69 8.93 -9.26 -5.19
C GLN A 69 9.78 -9.41 -3.93
N HIS A 70 10.07 -8.32 -3.23
CA HIS A 70 10.81 -8.35 -1.96
C HIS A 70 10.12 -9.25 -0.91
N LEU A 71 8.79 -9.16 -0.77
CA LEU A 71 8.03 -10.04 0.13
C LEU A 71 8.17 -11.52 -0.25
N ILE A 72 8.14 -11.82 -1.56
CA ILE A 72 8.34 -13.19 -2.06
C ILE A 72 9.76 -13.67 -1.76
N ASP A 73 10.76 -12.82 -1.96
CA ASP A 73 12.16 -13.13 -1.70
C ASP A 73 12.44 -13.35 -0.20
N GLU A 74 11.68 -12.70 0.68
CA GLU A 74 11.66 -12.95 2.13
C GLU A 74 10.92 -14.24 2.53
N GLY A 75 10.35 -14.96 1.55
CA GLY A 75 9.65 -16.23 1.77
C GLY A 75 8.19 -16.09 2.19
N ARG A 76 7.58 -14.90 2.04
CA ARG A 76 6.16 -14.71 2.35
C ARG A 76 5.27 -15.45 1.35
N HIS A 77 4.19 -16.03 1.86
CA HIS A 77 3.17 -16.66 1.02
C HIS A 77 2.28 -15.61 0.33
N VAL A 78 2.69 -15.15 -0.85
CA VAL A 78 1.94 -14.17 -1.65
C VAL A 78 1.02 -14.87 -2.64
N ARG A 79 -0.29 -14.58 -2.57
CA ARG A 79 -1.27 -14.98 -3.59
C ARG A 79 -1.63 -13.79 -4.48
N GLU A 80 -1.22 -13.87 -5.74
CA GLU A 80 -1.50 -12.86 -6.76
C GLU A 80 -2.69 -13.26 -7.66
N TYR A 81 -3.64 -12.34 -7.83
CA TYR A 81 -4.70 -12.39 -8.82
C TYR A 81 -4.43 -11.37 -9.92
N ARG A 82 -4.36 -11.84 -11.17
CA ARG A 82 -4.17 -10.98 -12.34
C ARG A 82 -5.51 -10.61 -12.96
N LEU A 83 -5.76 -9.32 -13.09
CA LEU A 83 -6.91 -8.75 -13.75
C LEU A 83 -6.46 -8.10 -15.04
N ALA A 84 -6.82 -8.74 -16.15
CA ALA A 84 -6.66 -8.15 -17.47
C ALA A 84 -7.45 -6.84 -17.57
N HIS A 85 -7.10 -5.97 -18.52
CA HIS A 85 -7.79 -4.71 -18.73
C HIS A 85 -9.32 -4.89 -18.86
N ASN A 86 -10.10 -4.21 -18.00
CA ASN A 86 -11.55 -4.36 -17.83
C ASN A 86 -12.06 -5.77 -17.50
N GLY A 87 -11.19 -6.61 -16.96
CA GLY A 87 -11.43 -8.03 -16.71
C GLY A 87 -12.04 -8.33 -15.36
N SER A 88 -12.24 -9.63 -15.14
CA SER A 88 -12.69 -10.16 -13.86
C SER A 88 -11.93 -11.43 -13.48
N VAL A 89 -11.85 -11.69 -12.18
CA VAL A 89 -11.21 -12.90 -11.64
C VAL A 89 -12.06 -13.49 -10.52
N ASN A 90 -12.05 -14.81 -10.39
CA ASN A 90 -12.56 -15.47 -9.20
C ASN A 90 -11.46 -15.50 -8.16
N CYS A 91 -11.73 -15.02 -6.95
CA CYS A 91 -10.74 -14.94 -5.90
C CYS A 91 -11.24 -15.52 -4.58
N SER A 92 -10.30 -16.01 -3.80
CA SER A 92 -10.45 -16.51 -2.44
C SER A 92 -9.16 -16.22 -1.65
N ALA A 93 -9.21 -16.40 -0.33
CA ALA A 93 -8.06 -16.21 0.55
C ALA A 93 -7.87 -17.50 1.35
N ALA A 94 -6.83 -18.27 1.02
CA ALA A 94 -6.50 -19.51 1.71
C ALA A 94 -5.91 -19.20 3.11
N PRO A 95 -5.96 -20.13 4.07
CA PRO A 95 -5.38 -19.94 5.41
C PRO A 95 -3.87 -19.70 5.41
N GLU A 96 -3.14 -20.23 4.44
CA GLU A 96 -1.68 -20.11 4.30
C GLU A 96 -1.23 -18.81 3.62
N ASP A 97 -2.13 -18.10 2.93
CA ASP A 97 -1.77 -16.85 2.25
C ASP A 97 -1.40 -15.79 3.30
N GLU A 98 -0.23 -15.18 3.24
CA GLU A 98 0.12 -14.07 4.12
C GLU A 98 -0.25 -12.73 3.49
N VAL A 99 -0.19 -12.64 2.17
CA VAL A 99 -0.48 -11.41 1.42
C VAL A 99 -1.32 -11.74 0.19
N LEU A 100 -2.41 -11.01 -0.01
CA LEU A 100 -3.15 -11.01 -1.28
C LEU A 100 -2.69 -9.83 -2.12
N VAL A 101 -2.52 -10.06 -3.42
CA VAL A 101 -2.20 -9.00 -4.39
C VAL A 101 -3.19 -9.08 -5.54
N ALA A 102 -3.87 -7.98 -5.83
CA ALA A 102 -4.57 -7.81 -7.09
C ALA A 102 -3.67 -7.01 -8.04
N ARG A 103 -3.20 -7.66 -9.11
CA ARG A 103 -2.48 -7.02 -10.22
C ARG A 103 -3.48 -6.58 -11.27
N ILE A 104 -3.67 -5.28 -11.40
CA ILE A 104 -4.72 -4.67 -12.24
C ILE A 104 -4.06 -4.01 -13.45
N GLU A 105 -4.20 -4.61 -14.63
CA GLU A 105 -3.64 -4.07 -15.87
C GLU A 105 -4.36 -2.78 -16.27
N ALA A 106 -3.63 -1.69 -16.53
CA ALA A 106 -4.19 -0.40 -16.91
C ALA A 106 -3.30 0.35 -17.89
N PRO A 107 -3.87 1.18 -18.78
CA PRO A 107 -3.10 2.06 -19.66
C PRO A 107 -2.60 3.28 -18.86
N LEU A 108 -1.43 3.13 -18.24
CA LEU A 108 -0.84 4.12 -17.33
C LEU A 108 0.08 5.15 -18.02
N ALA A 109 0.37 4.97 -19.30
CA ALA A 109 1.16 5.92 -20.07
C ALA A 109 0.49 7.31 -20.09
N ASP A 110 1.29 8.35 -19.92
CA ASP A 110 0.86 9.76 -19.92
C ASP A 110 -0.20 10.11 -18.85
N VAL A 111 -0.29 9.31 -17.78
CA VAL A 111 -1.13 9.60 -16.62
C VAL A 111 -0.27 10.28 -15.55
N GLU A 112 -0.75 11.39 -14.99
CA GLU A 112 -0.07 12.11 -13.91
C GLU A 112 -0.57 11.68 -12.52
N ARG A 113 -1.87 11.38 -12.42
CA ARG A 113 -2.53 10.99 -11.18
C ARG A 113 -3.58 9.93 -11.43
N VAL A 114 -3.63 8.94 -10.55
CA VAL A 114 -4.66 7.90 -10.52
C VAL A 114 -5.37 7.92 -9.18
N ASP A 115 -6.70 7.82 -9.21
CA ASP A 115 -7.51 7.45 -8.07
C ASP A 115 -8.09 6.04 -8.29
N ALA A 116 -8.33 5.30 -7.21
CA ALA A 116 -9.06 4.03 -7.23
C ALA A 116 -10.38 4.17 -6.47
N VAL A 117 -11.48 3.78 -7.13
CA VAL A 117 -12.81 3.72 -6.52
C VAL A 117 -13.19 2.25 -6.33
N LEU A 118 -13.41 1.86 -5.08
CA LEU A 118 -13.75 0.51 -4.67
C LEU A 118 -15.21 0.46 -4.23
N ARG A 119 -15.95 -0.52 -4.75
CA ARG A 119 -17.34 -0.78 -4.35
C ARG A 119 -17.56 -2.25 -4.05
N LEU A 120 -18.12 -2.54 -2.89
CA LEU A 120 -18.51 -3.89 -2.49
C LEU A 120 -19.99 -4.12 -2.80
N SER A 121 -20.33 -5.21 -3.47
CA SER A 121 -21.71 -5.50 -3.89
C SER A 121 -22.73 -5.63 -2.75
N PHE A 122 -22.29 -5.85 -1.51
CA PHE A 122 -23.15 -5.97 -0.33
C PHE A 122 -23.16 -4.71 0.55
N ALA A 123 -22.36 -3.70 0.25
CA ALA A 123 -22.29 -2.46 1.02
C ALA A 123 -23.11 -1.40 0.29
N ASN A 124 -24.36 -1.17 0.74
CA ASN A 124 -25.39 -0.21 0.24
C ASN A 124 -24.86 0.99 -0.58
N ASP A 125 -24.39 0.75 -1.81
CA ASP A 125 -23.70 1.69 -2.69
C ASP A 125 -22.57 2.52 -2.04
N ALA A 126 -21.98 2.05 -0.94
CA ALA A 126 -20.86 2.72 -0.31
C ALA A 126 -19.61 2.59 -1.19
N GLU A 127 -19.08 3.73 -1.62
CA GLU A 127 -17.82 3.81 -2.34
C GLU A 127 -16.70 4.22 -1.40
N TYR A 128 -15.58 3.50 -1.50
CA TYR A 128 -14.32 3.93 -0.94
C TYR A 128 -13.44 4.46 -2.06
N ARG A 129 -13.01 5.73 -1.95
CA ARG A 129 -12.06 6.32 -2.89
C ARG A 129 -10.69 6.43 -2.24
N ALA A 130 -9.70 5.80 -2.86
CA ALA A 130 -8.29 6.07 -2.61
C ALA A 130 -7.82 7.10 -3.64
N GLU A 131 -7.43 8.27 -3.16
CA GLU A 131 -6.95 9.38 -3.98
C GLU A 131 -5.43 9.32 -4.15
N ASP A 132 -4.97 9.74 -5.32
CA ASP A 132 -3.54 9.93 -5.63
C ASP A 132 -2.69 8.69 -5.29
N ILE A 133 -3.11 7.53 -5.79
CA ILE A 133 -2.45 6.26 -5.50
C ILE A 133 -1.11 6.19 -6.23
N PRO A 134 -0.06 5.63 -5.59
CA PRO A 134 1.22 5.46 -6.26
C PRO A 134 1.11 4.42 -7.39
N PHE A 135 1.76 4.71 -8.52
CA PHE A 135 1.87 3.78 -9.65
C PHE A 135 3.17 4.04 -10.42
N ASP A 136 3.61 3.03 -11.17
CA ASP A 136 4.69 3.17 -12.15
C ASP A 136 4.07 3.24 -13.56
N PRO A 137 4.17 4.38 -14.27
CA PRO A 137 3.64 4.53 -15.63
C PRO A 137 4.16 3.48 -16.63
N ALA A 138 5.37 2.95 -16.41
CA ALA A 138 5.99 1.97 -17.30
C ALA A 138 5.59 0.51 -16.98
N SER A 139 5.02 0.26 -15.80
CA SER A 139 4.68 -1.09 -15.33
C SER A 139 3.45 -1.70 -16.02
N GLY A 140 2.57 -0.85 -16.57
CA GLY A 140 1.29 -1.26 -17.16
C GLY A 140 0.28 -1.86 -16.19
N ALA A 141 0.54 -1.84 -14.88
CA ALA A 141 -0.36 -2.40 -13.87
C ALA A 141 -0.26 -1.69 -12.52
N ILE A 142 -1.38 -1.65 -11.80
CA ILE A 142 -1.46 -1.20 -10.41
C ILE A 142 -1.57 -2.42 -9.51
N LEU A 143 -0.79 -2.48 -8.43
CA LEU A 143 -0.87 -3.56 -7.45
C LEU A 143 -1.60 -3.06 -6.21
N MET A 144 -2.66 -3.77 -5.85
CA MET A 144 -3.47 -3.49 -4.67
C MET A 144 -3.36 -4.65 -3.68
N VAL A 145 -3.01 -4.33 -2.44
CA VAL A 145 -3.00 -5.24 -1.30
C VAL A 145 -4.22 -4.93 -0.44
N PRO A 146 -5.25 -5.79 -0.39
CA PRO A 146 -6.35 -5.63 0.54
C PRO A 146 -5.98 -6.13 1.94
N LYS A 147 -6.77 -5.74 2.94
CA LYS A 147 -6.65 -6.28 4.31
C LYS A 147 -7.07 -7.75 4.32
N ILE A 148 -6.12 -8.67 4.11
CA ILE A 148 -6.39 -10.11 4.03
C ILE A 148 -7.11 -10.63 5.28
N ALA A 149 -6.81 -10.09 6.47
CA ALA A 149 -7.49 -10.45 7.71
C ALA A 149 -8.99 -10.14 7.68
N ILE A 150 -9.40 -9.11 6.95
CA ILE A 150 -10.82 -8.78 6.73
C ILE A 150 -11.38 -9.62 5.60
N VAL A 151 -10.70 -9.70 4.45
CA VAL A 151 -11.18 -10.40 3.25
C VAL A 151 -11.54 -11.85 3.55
N ARG A 152 -10.74 -12.55 4.36
CA ARG A 152 -11.02 -13.94 4.79
C ARG A 152 -12.36 -14.14 5.48
N GLY A 153 -12.84 -13.12 6.20
CA GLY A 153 -14.10 -13.17 6.94
C GLY A 153 -15.31 -12.70 6.12
N LEU A 154 -15.11 -12.21 4.89
CA LEU A 154 -16.20 -11.68 4.08
C LEU A 154 -17.02 -12.81 3.42
N PRO A 155 -18.34 -12.62 3.26
CA PRO A 155 -19.15 -13.55 2.49
C PRO A 155 -18.81 -13.47 0.99
N ALA A 156 -19.41 -14.35 0.18
CA ALA A 156 -19.29 -14.24 -1.26
C ALA A 156 -19.82 -12.88 -1.75
N HIS A 157 -19.02 -12.19 -2.57
CA HIS A 157 -19.34 -10.85 -3.05
C HIS A 157 -18.56 -10.48 -4.31
N VAL A 158 -18.93 -9.35 -4.93
CA VAL A 158 -18.15 -8.75 -6.00
C VAL A 158 -17.54 -7.45 -5.47
N LEU A 159 -16.21 -7.36 -5.49
CA LEU A 159 -15.50 -6.10 -5.36
C LEU A 159 -15.30 -5.53 -6.76
N THR A 160 -15.88 -4.36 -7.01
CA THR A 160 -15.61 -3.59 -8.23
C THR A 160 -14.51 -2.58 -7.92
N VAL A 161 -13.47 -2.56 -8.75
CA VAL A 161 -12.39 -1.57 -8.69
C VAL A 161 -12.45 -0.76 -9.96
N ARG A 162 -12.56 0.56 -9.86
CA ARG A 162 -12.49 1.47 -11.00
C ARG A 162 -11.28 2.38 -10.85
N LEU A 163 -10.40 2.36 -11.84
CA LEU A 163 -9.23 3.24 -11.90
C LEU A 163 -9.58 4.50 -12.68
N VAL A 164 -9.23 5.65 -12.15
CA VAL A 164 -9.59 6.96 -12.71
C VAL A 164 -8.33 7.81 -12.83
N ALA A 165 -8.02 8.26 -14.05
CA ALA A 165 -6.98 9.25 -14.29
C ALA A 165 -7.55 10.66 -14.20
N HIS A 166 -6.76 11.60 -13.71
CA HIS A 166 -7.02 13.02 -13.83
C HIS A 166 -6.27 13.57 -15.04
N ALA A 167 -6.99 14.23 -15.96
CA ALA A 167 -6.41 14.89 -17.12
C ALA A 167 -7.02 16.30 -17.26
N GLY A 168 -6.22 17.32 -16.91
CA GLY A 168 -6.71 18.70 -16.88
C GLY A 168 -7.82 18.91 -15.84
N VAL A 169 -8.99 19.36 -16.27
CA VAL A 169 -10.15 19.68 -15.40
C VAL A 169 -11.13 18.50 -15.26
N GLY A 170 -10.80 17.32 -15.80
CA GLY A 170 -11.73 16.19 -15.89
C GLY A 170 -11.14 14.86 -15.44
N GLU A 171 -12.05 13.95 -15.09
CA GLU A 171 -11.74 12.55 -14.76
C GLU A 171 -11.96 11.65 -15.98
N ARG A 172 -11.04 10.71 -16.20
CA ARG A 172 -11.12 9.69 -17.26
C ARG A 172 -10.97 8.31 -16.63
N THR A 173 -11.95 7.43 -16.85
CA THR A 173 -11.82 6.03 -16.44
C THR A 173 -10.69 5.34 -17.20
N LEU A 174 -9.72 4.80 -16.47
CA LEU A 174 -8.65 3.94 -16.97
C LEU A 174 -9.05 2.47 -17.05
N GLY A 175 -10.09 2.05 -16.35
CA GLY A 175 -10.70 0.73 -16.46
C GLY A 175 -11.57 0.37 -15.27
N GLU A 176 -12.40 -0.65 -15.43
CA GLU A 176 -13.28 -1.19 -14.39
C GLU A 176 -13.15 -2.71 -14.28
N TYR A 177 -12.88 -3.20 -13.08
CA TYR A 177 -12.47 -4.56 -12.82
C TYR A 177 -13.36 -5.21 -11.76
N LYS A 178 -13.52 -6.53 -11.82
CA LYS A 178 -14.34 -7.29 -10.87
C LYS A 178 -13.57 -8.43 -10.22
N LEU A 179 -13.54 -8.44 -8.90
CA LEU A 179 -13.06 -9.56 -8.12
C LEU A 179 -14.29 -10.28 -7.56
N ASN A 180 -14.59 -11.45 -8.11
CA ASN A 180 -15.66 -12.32 -7.65
C ASN A 180 -15.14 -13.13 -6.47
N HIS A 181 -15.27 -12.57 -5.27
CA HIS A 181 -14.79 -13.19 -4.06
C HIS A 181 -15.74 -14.30 -3.59
N SER A 182 -15.17 -15.44 -3.23
CA SER A 182 -15.85 -16.52 -2.50
C SER A 182 -15.00 -16.95 -1.30
N PRO A 183 -15.63 -17.36 -0.19
CA PRO A 183 -14.92 -18.01 0.90
C PRO A 183 -14.06 -19.17 0.40
N TRP A 184 -12.93 -19.41 1.06
CA TRP A 184 -12.07 -20.54 0.75
C TRP A 184 -12.81 -21.86 0.95
N ALA A 185 -12.80 -22.73 -0.07
CA ALA A 185 -13.59 -23.96 -0.09
C ALA A 185 -12.85 -25.20 0.44
N GLY A 186 -11.53 -25.13 0.65
CA GLY A 186 -10.68 -26.30 0.95
C GLY A 186 -9.90 -26.76 -0.26
#